data_AF-A0A6P0CCJ9-F1
#
_entry.id   AF-A0A6P0CCJ9-F1
#
_cell.length_a   1.000
_cell.length_b   1.000
_cell.length_c   1.000
_cell.angle_alpha   90.00
_cell.angle_beta   90.00
_cell.angle_gamma   90.00
#
_symmetry.space_group_name_H-M   'P 1'
#
loop_
_entity.id
_entity.type
_entity.pdbx_description
1 polymer ?
#
loop_
_entity_poly.entity_id
_entity_poly.type
_entity_poly.pdbx_seq_one_letter_code
_entity_poly.pdbx_strand_id
1 'polypeptide(L)' 'MRSDWILDVLADLKTFALSIDLPVLAEQLDDTAIVALAEIASREERMQAQAHGNDRSIGLHSGELGAS' A
#
# COMPACT_ATOMS: atom_id res chain seq x y z
N MET A 1 -7.77 -4.38 -0.36
CA MET A 1 -8.99 -4.43 -1.19
C MET A 1 -9.40 -3.10 -1.82
N ARG A 2 -9.10 -1.92 -1.25
CA ARG A 2 -9.52 -0.63 -1.86
C ARG A 2 -8.40 0.10 -2.63
N SER A 3 -7.14 -0.30 -2.53
CA SER A 3 -6.05 0.44 -3.19
C SER A 3 -5.61 -0.17 -4.52
N ASP A 4 -5.92 -1.43 -4.80
CA ASP A 4 -5.38 -2.16 -5.96
C ASP A 4 -5.92 -1.65 -7.31
N TRP A 5 -7.12 -1.10 -7.34
CA TRP A 5 -7.76 -0.64 -8.59
C TRP A 5 -7.01 0.54 -9.24
N ILE A 6 -6.17 1.26 -8.49
CA ILE A 6 -5.42 2.39 -9.05
C ILE A 6 -4.39 1.92 -10.07
N LEU A 7 -3.80 0.73 -9.90
CA LEU A 7 -2.83 0.19 -10.84
C LEU A 7 -3.50 -0.20 -12.16
N ASP A 8 -4.71 -0.76 -12.09
CA ASP A 8 -5.53 -1.06 -13.26
C ASP A 8 -5.89 0.23 -14.01
N VAL A 9 -6.30 1.28 -13.29
CA VAL A 9 -6.62 2.58 -13.90
C VAL A 9 -5.40 3.24 -14.55
N LEU A 10 -4.23 3.17 -13.91
CA LEU A 10 -3.00 3.71 -14.51
C LEU A 10 -2.60 2.94 -15.78
N ALA A 11 -2.82 1.62 -15.80
CA ALA A 11 -2.60 0.80 -17.00
C ALA A 11 -3.57 1.16 -18.14
N ASP A 12 -4.84 1.40 -17.82
CA ASP A 12 -5.85 1.85 -18.78
C ASP A 12 -5.50 3.23 -19.36
N LEU A 13 -5.12 4.18 -18.50
CA LEU A 13 -4.69 5.51 -18.92
C LEU A 13 -3.45 5.48 -19.80
N LYS A 14 -2.48 4.60 -19.50
CA LYS A 14 -1.29 4.41 -20.33
C LYS A 14 -1.68 3.90 -21.72
N THR A 15 -2.54 2.88 -21.76
CA THR A 15 -3.05 2.33 -23.03
C THR A 15 -3.77 3.40 -23.83
N PHE A 16 -4.59 4.22 -23.17
CA PHE A 16 -5.26 5.34 -23.81
C PHE A 16 -4.27 6.36 -24.35
N ALA A 17 -3.28 6.79 -23.57
CA ALA A 17 -2.23 7.73 -24.00
C ALA A 17 -1.47 7.23 -25.24
N LEU A 18 -1.12 5.94 -25.27
CA LEU A 18 -0.49 5.32 -26.46
C LEU A 18 -1.42 5.31 -27.67
N SER A 19 -2.72 5.11 -27.48
CA SER A 19 -3.71 5.11 -28.56
C SER A 19 -3.91 6.48 -29.23
N ILE A 20 -3.57 7.57 -28.52
CA ILE A 20 -3.68 8.95 -29.01
C ILE A 20 -2.31 9.62 -29.22
N ASP A 21 -1.25 8.83 -29.40
CA ASP A 21 0.12 9.29 -29.72
C ASP A 21 0.71 10.27 -28.69
N LEU A 22 0.48 10.00 -27.39
CA LEU A 22 1.08 10.73 -26.27
C LEU A 22 2.14 9.87 -25.54
N PRO A 23 3.30 9.57 -26.15
CA PRO A 23 4.28 8.64 -25.59
C PRO A 23 4.91 9.14 -24.28
N VAL A 24 5.14 10.45 -24.14
CA VAL A 24 5.69 11.05 -22.91
C VAL A 24 4.70 10.89 -21.74
N LEU A 25 3.40 11.02 -22.01
CA LEU A 25 2.38 10.80 -20.98
C LEU A 25 2.32 9.32 -20.58
N ALA A 26 2.45 8.41 -21.53
CA ALA A 26 2.51 6.98 -21.23
C ALA A 26 3.73 6.60 -20.36
N GLU A 27 4.89 7.21 -20.62
CA GLU A 27 6.10 7.06 -19.78
C GLU A 27 5.88 7.60 -18.36
N GLN A 28 5.29 8.78 -18.22
CA GLN A 28 4.97 9.35 -16.91
C GLN A 28 3.97 8.48 -16.12
N LEU A 29 3.02 7.84 -16.81
CA LEU A 29 2.06 6.92 -16.19
C LEU A 29 2.73 5.63 -15.71
N ASP A 30 3.77 5.15 -16.39
CA ASP A 30 4.63 4.05 -15.91
C ASP A 30 5.35 4.43 -14.61
N ASP A 31 6.00 5.59 -14.57
CA ASP A 31 6.68 6.08 -13.37
C ASP A 31 5.70 6.27 -12.20
N THR A 32 4.51 6.80 -12.51
CA THR A 32 3.44 6.99 -11.52
C THR A 32 2.98 5.64 -10.92
N ALA A 33 2.90 4.59 -11.73
CA ALA A 33 2.56 3.25 -11.24
C ALA A 33 3.61 2.70 -10.26
N ILE A 34 4.90 2.97 -10.49
CA ILE A 34 5.99 2.58 -9.56
C ILE A 34 5.83 3.29 -8.22
N VAL A 35 5.56 4.60 -8.23
CA VAL A 35 5.34 5.38 -7.00
C VAL A 35 4.10 4.86 -6.25
N ALA A 36 2.99 4.62 -6.96
CA ALA A 36 1.77 4.09 -6.35
C ALA A 36 2.01 2.73 -5.69
N LEU A 37 2.75 1.82 -6.35
CA LEU A 37 3.11 0.52 -5.79
C LEU A 37 3.92 0.65 -4.50
N ALA A 38 4.93 1.53 -4.49
CA ALA A 38 5.76 1.77 -3.31
C ALA A 38 4.94 2.33 -2.13
N GLU A 39 4.03 3.26 -2.40
CA GLU A 39 3.15 3.83 -1.36
C GLU A 39 2.17 2.80 -0.80
N ILE A 40 1.58 1.95 -1.65
CA ILE A 40 0.67 0.88 -1.22
C ILE A 40 1.42 -0.10 -0.32
N ALA A 41 2.58 -0.60 -0.76
CA ALA A 41 3.40 -1.53 0.02
C ALA A 41 3.78 -0.93 1.38
N SER A 42 4.20 0.34 1.40
CA SER A 42 4.57 1.04 2.63
C SER A 42 3.39 1.29 3.57
N ARG A 43 2.17 1.45 3.04
CA ARG A 43 0.94 1.53 3.86
C ARG A 43 0.59 0.18 4.48
N GLU A 44 0.68 -0.90 3.70
CA GLU A 44 0.42 -2.25 4.18
C GLU A 44 1.39 -2.65 5.29
N GLU A 45 2.68 -2.37 5.13
CA GLU A 45 3.70 -2.60 6.16
C GLU A 45 3.34 -1.87 7.47
N ARG A 46 2.93 -0.59 7.39
CA ARG A 46 2.51 0.17 8.58
C ARG A 46 1.27 -0.43 9.25
N MET A 47 0.28 -0.86 8.46
CA MET A 47 -0.91 -1.52 9.01
C MET A 47 -0.56 -2.83 9.71
N GLN A 48 0.33 -3.64 9.13
CA GLN A 48 0.81 -4.88 9.74
C GLN A 48 1.59 -4.60 11.03
N ALA A 49 2.48 -3.61 11.04
CA ALA A 49 3.24 -3.24 12.23
C ALA A 49 2.33 -2.76 13.38
N GLN A 50 1.28 -1.99 13.08
CA GLN A 50 0.30 -1.56 14.07
C GLN A 50 -0.52 -2.72 14.65
N ALA A 51 -0.95 -3.68 13.81
CA ALA A 51 -1.67 -4.86 14.26
C ALA A 51 -0.82 -5.71 15.22
N HIS A 52 0.45 -5.95 14.90
CA HIS A 52 1.38 -6.71 15.76
C HIS A 52 1.74 -5.98 17.05
N GLY A 53 1.85 -4.64 17.02
CA GLY A 53 2.11 -3.83 18.22
C GLY A 53 0.94 -3.88 19.23
N ASN A 54 -0.30 -3.93 18.73
CA ASN A 54 -1.49 -4.00 19.57
C ASN A 54 -1.62 -5.36 20.28
N ASP A 55 -1.36 -6.46 19.56
CA ASP A 55 -1.39 -7.83 20.11
C ASP A 55 -0.36 -8.02 21.23
N ARG A 56 0.83 -7.43 21.07
CA ARG A 56 1.90 -7.49 22.07
C ARG A 56 1.58 -6.71 23.36
N SER A 57 0.72 -5.69 23.29
CA SER A 57 0.28 -4.95 24.48
C SER A 57 -0.80 -5.70 25.29
N ILE A 58 -1.64 -6.49 24.62
CA ILE A 58 -2.69 -7.29 25.28
C ILE A 58 -2.08 -8.49 26.02
N GLY A 59 -0.97 -9.06 25.52
CA GLY A 59 -0.26 -10.17 26.17
C GLY A 59 0.57 -9.80 27.41
N LEU A 60 0.85 -8.51 27.67
CA LEU A 60 1.72 -8.06 28.77
C LEU A 60 0.96 -7.63 30.04
N HIS A 61 -0.37 -7.57 30.02
CA HIS A 61 -1.18 -7.16 31.18
C HIS A 61 -1.86 -8.30 31.96
N SER A 62 -1.59 -9.57 31.63
CA SER A 62 -2.23 -10.72 32.30
C SER A 62 -1.33 -11.49 33.29
N GLY A 63 -0.13 -10.98 33.61
CA GLY A 63 0.86 -11.71 34.41
C GLY A 63 1.07 -11.27 35.86
N GLU A 64 0.47 -10.17 36.32
CA GLU A 64 0.76 -9.61 37.65
C GLU A 64 -0.43 -9.74 38.60
N LEU A 65 -0.76 -10.99 38.95
CA LEU A 65 -1.54 -11.30 40.14
C LEU A 65 -0.85 -12.41 40.92
N GLY A 66 -0.24 -12.03 42.05
CA GLY A 66 -0.03 -12.91 43.19
C GLY A 66 1.42 -13.23 43.53
N ALA A 67 2.06 -12.38 44.35
CA ALA A 67 2.98 -12.85 45.38
C ALA A 67 3.17 -11.80 46.48
N SER A 68 2.84 -12.23 47.71
CA SER A 68 3.18 -11.68 49.04
C SER A 68 2.20 -10.72 49.68
#